data_AF-A0A7S2NQ97-F1
#
_entry.id   AF-A0A7S2NQ97-F1
#
_cell.length_a   1.000
_cell.length_b   1.000
_cell.length_c   1.000
_cell.angle_alpha   90.00
_cell.angle_beta   90.00
_cell.angle_gamma   90.00
#
_symmetry.space_group_name_H-M   'P 1'
#
loop_
_entity.id
_entity.type
_entity.pdbx_description
1 polymer ?
#
loop_
_entity_poly.entity_id
_entity_poly.type
_entity_poly.pdbx_seq_one_letter_code
_entity_poly.pdbx_strand_id
1 'polypeptide(L)'
;MYREDGHDAAEEAKMHRSGQPAVHQSRANPGESRFLVHYAKLLVRCGVAPKDMTVITPYNRQVETLRMTFGEDAECARVGLDRPRVNTVDSFQGQEADCVL
;
A
#
# COMPACT_ATOMS: atom_id res chain seq x y z
N MET A 1 -53.74 36.51 27.85
CA MET A 1 -53.31 37.55 26.89
C MET A 1 -51.92 37.95 27.38
N TYR A 2 -50.79 37.38 26.97
CA TYR A 2 -50.33 36.85 25.68
C TYR A 2 -49.71 35.44 25.81
N ARG A 3 -49.73 34.66 24.71
CA ARG A 3 -48.93 33.45 24.39
C ARG A 3 -47.45 33.88 24.21
N GLU A 4 -46.42 33.05 24.36
CA GLU A 4 -46.04 31.80 23.66
C GLU A 4 -45.06 31.03 24.56
N ASP A 5 -45.31 29.76 24.91
CA ASP A 5 -45.08 28.52 24.14
C ASP A 5 -43.58 28.15 23.99
N GLY A 6 -43.20 27.01 24.60
CA GLY A 6 -42.31 26.07 23.93
C GLY A 6 -40.84 26.00 24.35
N HIS A 7 -40.56 25.80 25.63
CA HIS A 7 -39.33 25.10 26.03
C HIS A 7 -39.53 23.59 25.72
N ASP A 8 -39.21 23.13 24.49
CA ASP A 8 -38.75 21.75 24.27
C ASP A 8 -38.33 21.45 22.82
N ALA A 9 -37.22 20.71 22.73
CA ALA A 9 -36.88 19.72 21.71
C ALA A 9 -36.93 20.13 20.21
N ALA A 10 -35.89 20.82 19.72
CA ALA A 10 -35.55 20.79 18.29
C ALA A 10 -34.08 21.14 17.99
N GLU A 11 -33.12 20.57 18.74
CA GLU A 11 -31.69 20.67 18.42
C GLU A 11 -31.15 19.39 17.74
N GLU A 12 -31.94 18.80 16.85
CA GLU A 12 -31.51 17.71 15.96
C GLU A 12 -31.78 18.09 14.51
N ALA A 13 -31.15 19.18 14.06
CA ALA A 13 -31.01 19.46 12.63
C ALA A 13 -29.99 18.48 12.03
N LYS A 14 -30.53 17.31 11.66
CA LYS A 14 -29.93 16.22 10.87
C LYS A 14 -28.83 16.71 9.93
N MET A 15 -27.60 16.44 10.34
CA MET A 15 -26.41 16.53 9.51
C MET A 15 -26.48 15.41 8.45
N HIS A 16 -27.17 15.68 7.34
CA HIS A 16 -27.10 14.89 6.12
C HIS A 16 -25.69 15.05 5.52
N ARG A 17 -24.71 14.32 6.06
CA ARG A 17 -23.50 14.01 5.30
C ARG A 17 -23.94 13.06 4.19
N SER A 18 -24.06 13.61 2.99
CA SER A 18 -24.17 12.86 1.75
C SER A 18 -23.11 11.76 1.75
N GLY A 19 -23.54 10.52 1.97
CA GLY A 19 -22.71 9.33 1.86
C GLY A 19 -22.36 9.08 0.41
N GLN A 20 -21.41 9.86 -0.12
CA GLN A 20 -20.59 9.36 -1.21
C GLN A 20 -19.67 8.32 -0.60
N PRO A 21 -19.61 7.08 -1.12
CA PRO A 21 -18.61 6.13 -0.67
C PRO A 21 -17.26 6.81 -0.89
N ALA A 22 -16.48 6.94 0.18
CA ALA A 22 -15.12 7.45 0.08
C ALA A 22 -14.42 6.60 -0.99
N VAL A 23 -14.06 7.23 -2.11
CA VAL A 23 -13.24 6.58 -3.15
C VAL A 23 -12.06 5.99 -2.39
N HIS A 24 -11.96 4.66 -2.35
CA HIS A 24 -10.89 3.97 -1.63
C HIS A 24 -9.57 4.36 -2.28
N GLN A 25 -8.92 5.40 -1.76
CA GLN A 25 -7.60 5.78 -2.20
C GLN A 25 -6.66 4.63 -1.85
N SER A 26 -6.01 4.09 -2.89
CA SER A 26 -5.02 3.03 -2.73
C SER A 26 -3.96 3.48 -1.71
N ARG A 27 -3.68 2.63 -0.72
CA ARG A 27 -2.79 2.92 0.41
C ARG A 27 -1.35 2.58 0.03
N ALA A 28 -0.40 3.34 0.56
CA ALA A 28 1.02 3.00 0.52
C ALA A 28 1.65 3.25 1.88
N ASN A 29 2.63 2.41 2.23
CA ASN A 29 3.45 2.53 3.41
C ASN A 29 4.93 2.63 2.98
N PRO A 30 5.50 3.84 2.97
CA PRO A 30 6.92 4.05 2.65
C PRO A 30 7.87 3.39 3.66
N GLY A 31 7.44 3.23 4.92
CA GLY A 31 8.23 2.56 5.96
C GLY A 31 8.42 1.08 5.64
N GLU A 32 7.33 0.39 5.31
CA GLU A 32 7.38 -1.00 4.83
C GLU A 32 8.19 -1.12 3.54
N SER A 33 8.08 -0.17 2.61
CA SER A 33 8.85 -0.21 1.36
C SER A 33 10.36 -0.17 1.62
N ARG A 34 10.83 0.75 2.49
CA ARG A 34 12.25 0.82 2.87
C ARG A 34 12.73 -0.42 3.60
N PHE A 35 11.92 -0.95 4.52
CA PHE A 35 12.23 -2.18 5.23
C PHE A 35 12.37 -3.36 4.25
N LEU A 36 11.43 -3.50 3.32
CA LEU A 36 11.41 -4.58 2.34
C LEU A 36 12.61 -4.50 1.40
N VAL A 37 12.98 -3.31 0.92
CA VAL A 37 14.21 -3.12 0.12
C VAL A 37 15.45 -3.55 0.90
N HIS A 38 15.56 -3.19 2.19
CA HIS A 38 16.66 -3.64 3.03
C HIS A 38 16.68 -5.17 3.17
N TYR A 39 15.52 -5.79 3.42
CA TYR A 39 15.39 -7.22 3.58
C TYR A 39 15.69 -8.00 2.29
N ALA A 40 15.21 -7.53 1.15
CA ALA A 40 15.49 -8.12 -0.17
C ALA A 40 17.01 -8.12 -0.47
N LYS A 41 17.72 -7.04 -0.12
CA LYS A 41 19.18 -6.98 -0.24
C LYS A 41 19.88 -7.99 0.67
N LEU A 42 19.37 -8.24 1.88
CA LEU A 42 19.90 -9.29 2.75
C LEU A 42 19.72 -10.68 2.16
N LEU A 43 18.56 -10.97 1.57
CA LEU A 43 18.32 -12.25 0.90
C LEU A 43 19.28 -12.50 -0.27
N VAL A 44 19.56 -11.46 -1.07
CA VAL A 44 20.59 -11.57 -2.13
C VAL A 44 21.97 -11.87 -1.55
N ARG A 45 22.34 -11.22 -0.44
CA ARG A 45 23.61 -11.52 0.26
C ARG A 45 23.66 -12.95 0.81
N CYS A 46 22.50 -13.53 1.14
CA CYS A 46 22.37 -14.92 1.56
C CYS A 46 22.30 -15.92 0.38
N GLY A 47 22.35 -15.45 -0.87
CA GLY A 47 22.42 -16.31 -2.06
C GLY A 47 21.11 -16.46 -2.84
N VAL A 48 20.03 -15.77 -2.46
CA VAL A 48 18.80 -15.76 -3.25
C VAL A 48 19.03 -14.92 -4.51
N ALA A 49 18.84 -15.50 -5.70
CA ALA A 49 19.00 -14.72 -6.92
C ALA A 49 17.84 -13.72 -7.07
N PRO A 50 18.09 -12.47 -7.51
CA PRO A 50 17.05 -11.47 -7.73
C PRO A 50 15.88 -11.95 -8.61
N LYS A 51 16.18 -12.77 -9.62
CA LYS A 51 15.19 -13.36 -10.54
C LYS A 51 14.22 -14.34 -9.89
N ASP A 52 14.60 -14.92 -8.76
CA ASP A 52 13.82 -15.94 -8.04
C ASP A 52 12.93 -15.28 -6.97
N MET A 53 13.03 -13.95 -6.81
CA MET A 53 12.23 -13.16 -5.87
C MET A 53 11.07 -12.44 -6.57
N THR A 54 9.94 -12.36 -5.86
CA THR A 54 8.82 -11.50 -6.20
C THR A 54 8.28 -10.83 -4.96
N VAL A 55 7.77 -9.61 -5.10
CA VAL A 55 7.07 -8.88 -4.04
C VAL A 55 5.60 -8.83 -4.36
N ILE A 56 4.73 -9.14 -3.40
CA ILE A 56 3.28 -9.04 -3.55
C ILE A 56 2.68 -8.10 -2.51
N THR A 57 1.67 -7.32 -2.91
CA THR A 57 1.00 -6.39 -2.00
C THR A 57 -0.47 -6.20 -2.39
N PRO A 58 -1.41 -5.99 -1.46
CA PRO A 58 -2.82 -5.82 -1.81
C PRO A 58 -3.13 -4.52 -2.57
N TYR A 59 -2.22 -3.54 -2.63
CA TYR A 59 -2.52 -2.20 -3.13
C TYR A 59 -1.61 -1.76 -4.29
N ASN A 60 -2.22 -1.31 -5.39
CA ASN A 60 -1.51 -0.78 -6.56
C ASN A 60 -0.55 0.37 -6.21
N ARG A 61 -0.93 1.28 -5.31
CA ARG A 61 -0.05 2.38 -4.90
C ARG A 61 1.19 1.88 -4.14
N GLN A 62 1.06 0.76 -3.42
CA GLN A 62 2.22 0.13 -2.79
C GLN A 62 3.12 -0.54 -3.83
N VAL A 63 2.57 -1.13 -4.90
CA VAL A 63 3.36 -1.64 -6.04
C VAL A 63 4.21 -0.52 -6.64
N GLU A 64 3.62 0.64 -6.92
CA GLU A 64 4.32 1.81 -7.43
C GLU A 64 5.40 2.30 -6.46
N THR A 65 5.06 2.41 -5.18
CA THR A 65 5.99 2.87 -4.12
C THR A 65 7.18 1.94 -3.99
N LEU A 66 6.96 0.62 -4.01
CA LEU A 66 8.02 -0.38 -3.97
C LEU A 66 8.94 -0.26 -5.19
N ARG A 67 8.37 -0.20 -6.41
CA ARG A 67 9.16 -0.06 -7.65
C ARG A 67 10.04 1.19 -7.63
N MET A 68 9.51 2.33 -7.15
CA MET A 68 10.30 3.56 -6.99
C MET A 68 11.41 3.36 -5.95
N THR A 69 11.07 2.83 -4.76
CA THR A 69 12.03 2.66 -3.67
C THR A 69 13.19 1.72 -4.06
N PHE A 70 12.91 0.64 -4.80
CA PHE A 70 13.94 -0.25 -5.34
C PHE A 70 14.80 0.45 -6.40
N GLY A 71 14.19 1.22 -7.32
CA GLY A 71 14.89 1.92 -8.39
C GLY A 71 15.77 3.08 -7.89
N GLU A 72 15.43 3.69 -6.76
CA GLU A 72 16.19 4.78 -6.14
C GLU A 72 17.37 4.29 -5.28
N ASP A 73 17.37 3.03 -4.84
CA ASP A 73 18.44 2.46 -4.01
C ASP A 73 19.66 2.07 -4.85
N ALA A 74 20.78 2.77 -4.65
CA ALA A 74 22.01 2.56 -5.41
C ALA A 74 22.60 1.14 -5.25
N GLU A 75 22.37 0.48 -4.10
CA GLU A 75 22.85 -0.88 -3.89
C GLU A 75 21.99 -1.88 -4.67
N CYS A 76 20.68 -1.64 -4.78
CA CYS A 76 19.79 -2.45 -5.61
C CYS A 76 20.28 -2.53 -7.05
N ALA A 77 20.70 -1.42 -7.66
CA ALA A 77 21.29 -1.43 -9.00
C ALA A 77 22.56 -2.30 -9.10
N ARG A 78 23.43 -2.27 -8.08
CA ARG A 78 24.66 -3.07 -8.03
C ARG A 78 24.41 -4.57 -7.97
N VAL A 79 23.30 -4.98 -7.34
CA VAL A 79 22.97 -6.40 -7.12
C VAL A 79 21.85 -6.90 -8.04
N GLY A 80 21.41 -6.11 -9.02
CA GLY A 80 20.36 -6.48 -9.98
C GLY A 80 18.94 -6.50 -9.39
N LEU A 81 18.68 -5.69 -8.36
CA LEU A 81 17.39 -5.52 -7.68
C LEU A 81 16.72 -4.17 -7.96
N ASP A 82 17.23 -3.33 -8.86
CA ASP A 82 16.64 -2.03 -9.19
C ASP A 82 15.28 -2.13 -9.89
N ARG A 83 14.96 -3.30 -10.46
CA ARG A 83 13.68 -3.59 -11.14
C ARG A 83 13.11 -4.96 -10.76
N PRO A 84 12.72 -5.17 -9.48
CA PRO A 84 12.21 -6.46 -9.07
C PRO A 84 10.80 -6.68 -9.62
N ARG A 85 10.38 -7.94 -9.66
CA ARG A 85 9.01 -8.31 -9.95
C ARG A 85 8.12 -7.93 -8.76
N VAL A 86 7.28 -6.91 -8.92
CA VAL A 86 6.33 -6.44 -7.89
C VAL A 86 4.93 -6.48 -8.47
N ASN A 87 4.01 -7.16 -7.79
CA ASN A 87 2.65 -7.43 -8.25
C ASN A 87 1.63 -7.19 -7.14
N THR A 88 0.35 -7.10 -7.50
CA THR A 88 -0.70 -7.29 -6.52
C THR A 88 -0.92 -8.77 -6.24
N VAL A 89 -1.58 -9.08 -5.12
CA VAL A 89 -2.01 -10.46 -4.84
C VAL A 89 -2.88 -11.00 -5.98
N ASP A 90 -3.85 -10.20 -6.44
CA ASP A 90 -4.75 -10.58 -7.52
C ASP A 90 -4.01 -10.85 -8.84
N SER A 91 -3.05 -10.00 -9.21
CA SER A 91 -2.30 -10.17 -10.45
C SER A 91 -1.27 -11.31 -10.39
N PHE A 92 -0.93 -11.77 -9.19
CA PHE A 92 -0.01 -12.88 -8.97
C PHE A 92 -0.71 -14.24 -8.87
N GLN A 93 -2.05 -14.27 -8.80
CA GLN A 93 -2.79 -15.51 -8.63
C GLN A 93 -2.51 -16.51 -9.78
N GLY A 94 -2.13 -17.74 -9.41
CA GLY A 94 -1.75 -18.80 -10.37
C GLY A 94 -0.31 -18.72 -10.88
N GLN A 95 0.50 -17.80 -10.34
CA GLN A 95 1.93 -17.73 -10.59
C GLN A 95 2.72 -18.22 -9.37
N GLU A 96 3.95 -18.67 -9.60
CA GLU A 96 4.86 -19.17 -8.56
C GLU A 96 6.17 -18.37 -8.56
N ALA A 97 6.89 -18.43 -7.45
CA ALA A 97 8.25 -17.92 -7.27
C ALA A 97 8.90 -18.66 -6.09
N ASP A 98 10.22 -18.85 -6.14
CA ASP A 98 10.96 -19.54 -5.08
C ASP A 98 11.02 -18.71 -3.78
N CYS A 99 10.98 -17.39 -3.91
CA CYS A 99 10.95 -16.46 -2.79
C CYS A 99 9.89 -15.37 -3.00
N VAL A 100 8.93 -15.30 -2.07
CA VAL A 100 7.85 -14.31 -2.08
C VAL A 100 7.99 -13.41 -0.86
N LEU A 101 7.93 -12.10 -1.10
CA LEU A 101 8.00 -11.03 -0.10
C LEU A 101 6.70 -10.24 -0.02
#